data_AF-A0A537WDJ1-F1
#
_entry.id   AF-A0A537WDJ1-F1
#
_cell.length_a   1.000
_cell.length_b   1.000
_cell.length_c   1.000
_cell.angle_alpha   90.00
_cell.angle_beta   90.00
_cell.angle_gamma   90.00
#
_symmetry.space_group_name_H-M   'P 1'
#
loop_
_entity.id
_entity.type
_entity.pdbx_description
1 polymer ?
#
loop_
_entity_poly.entity_id
_entity_poly.type
_entity_poly.pdbx_seq_one_letter_code
_entity_poly.pdbx_strand_id
1 'polypeptide(L)'
;MTSVRSGDRLRELIDVLVDSVDHPAAAADLARRAYLSRFHFDRLVGAALRETPAAFRRRLLLERAAFELTTTDRAVSELAFDAGYGSLEAFTRAFGRIFGASPSEFRARGATDFRAPAPNGVHFHPPGGLLVPGDDPRRRPMDLSDRMVEHDNWLTRRMIDSAAELPEDALDERVPLDPPTHAFREDAPSIRSMLNRLVFTKEMWTAAITGRAFEESKDTSIDGMRARLDSAGDEFARLVRDVRDRGAWDTAFVDATCEPPETFTFGAAIAHVLAWDAHRHQTVAGVLRARGVDVALPDPIAWERGEG
;
A
#
# COMPACT_ATOMS: atom_id res chain seq x y z
N MET A 1 28.51 1.74 -16.48
CA MET A 1 27.52 0.84 -17.11
C MET A 1 26.68 0.23 -16.02
N THR A 2 25.58 0.90 -15.69
CA THR A 2 24.68 0.50 -14.60
C THR A 2 23.89 -0.72 -15.06
N SER A 3 24.02 -1.84 -14.36
CA SER A 3 23.27 -3.06 -14.62
C SER A 3 21.80 -2.84 -14.27
N VAL A 4 21.00 -2.42 -15.24
CA VAL A 4 19.54 -2.30 -15.13
C VAL A 4 18.97 -3.67 -14.80
N ARG A 5 18.33 -3.83 -13.64
CA ARG A 5 17.73 -5.10 -13.20
C ARG A 5 16.57 -5.43 -14.13
N SER A 6 16.30 -6.71 -14.38
CA SER A 6 15.22 -7.14 -15.31
C SER A 6 13.82 -6.57 -15.01
N GLY A 7 13.56 -6.14 -13.76
CA GLY A 7 12.33 -5.47 -13.37
C GLY A 7 12.21 -4.03 -13.88
N ASP A 8 13.32 -3.30 -13.97
CA ASP A 8 13.35 -1.91 -14.43
C ASP A 8 13.12 -1.85 -15.95
N ARG A 9 13.69 -2.80 -16.69
CA ARG A 9 13.52 -2.91 -18.15
C ARG A 9 12.07 -3.20 -18.56
N LEU A 10 11.34 -4.00 -17.79
CA LEU A 10 9.93 -4.28 -18.05
C LEU A 10 9.06 -3.06 -17.75
N ARG A 11 9.35 -2.35 -16.65
CA ARG A 11 8.66 -1.11 -16.31
C ARG A 11 8.86 -0.05 -17.40
N GLU A 12 10.10 0.16 -17.87
CA GLU A 12 10.41 1.05 -19.00
C GLU A 12 9.62 0.68 -20.27
N LEU A 13 9.47 -0.61 -20.57
CA LEU A 13 8.69 -1.08 -21.72
C LEU A 13 7.19 -0.83 -21.55
N ILE A 14 6.66 -1.01 -20.34
CA ILE A 14 5.27 -0.70 -20.01
C ILE A 14 5.04 0.81 -20.09
N ASP A 15 5.94 1.64 -19.56
CA ASP A 15 5.84 3.10 -19.60
C ASP A 15 5.80 3.61 -21.04
N VAL A 16 6.64 3.07 -21.92
CA VAL A 16 6.61 3.38 -23.36
C VAL A 16 5.27 2.98 -24.00
N LEU A 17 4.69 1.85 -23.59
CA LEU A 17 3.38 1.40 -24.07
C LEU A 17 2.23 2.28 -23.54
N VAL A 18 2.29 2.70 -22.29
CA VAL A 18 1.30 3.59 -21.65
C VAL A 18 1.30 4.94 -22.33
N ASP A 19 2.46 5.56 -22.50
CA ASP A 19 2.56 6.85 -23.18
C ASP A 19 2.04 6.81 -24.62
N SER A 20 2.10 5.64 -25.27
CA SER A 20 1.52 5.44 -26.61
C SER A 20 -0.01 5.49 -26.64
N VAL A 21 -0.67 5.23 -25.52
CA VAL A 21 -2.14 5.34 -25.39
C VAL A 21 -2.56 6.79 -25.55
N ASP A 22 -1.85 7.71 -24.88
CA ASP A 22 -2.14 9.15 -24.95
C ASP A 22 -1.58 9.83 -26.20
N HIS A 23 -0.52 9.28 -26.81
CA HIS A 23 0.13 9.86 -27.97
C HIS A 23 0.14 8.89 -29.17
N PRO A 24 -0.87 8.96 -30.08
CA PRO A 24 -0.94 8.09 -31.27
C PRO A 24 0.30 8.15 -32.17
N ALA A 25 0.92 9.33 -32.28
CA ALA A 25 2.18 9.51 -33.03
C ALA A 25 3.35 8.72 -32.41
N ALA A 26 3.31 8.48 -31.11
CA ALA A 26 4.34 7.75 -30.38
C ALA A 26 4.21 6.23 -30.53
N ALA A 27 3.07 5.72 -31.03
CA ALA A 27 2.83 4.31 -31.29
C ALA A 27 3.62 3.77 -32.50
N ALA A 28 3.95 4.62 -33.48
CA ALA A 28 4.73 4.22 -34.65
C ALA A 28 6.20 3.89 -34.31
N ASP A 29 6.68 4.26 -33.12
CA ASP A 29 8.09 4.24 -32.78
C ASP A 29 8.47 3.59 -31.43
N LEU A 30 7.56 2.80 -30.86
CA LEU A 30 7.72 2.22 -29.51
C LEU A 30 9.01 1.43 -29.36
N ALA A 31 9.40 0.65 -30.37
CA ALA A 31 10.63 -0.12 -30.35
C ALA A 31 11.89 0.77 -30.30
N ARG A 32 11.93 1.85 -31.08
CA ARG A 32 13.07 2.78 -31.11
C ARG A 32 13.18 3.56 -29.81
N ARG A 33 12.05 3.97 -29.23
CA ARG A 33 11.98 4.63 -27.92
C ARG A 33 12.49 3.75 -26.79
N ALA A 34 12.31 2.43 -26.92
CA ALA A 34 12.87 1.44 -26.00
C ALA A 34 14.32 1.01 -26.35
N TYR A 35 14.96 1.64 -27.35
CA TYR A 35 16.27 1.28 -27.89
C TYR A 35 16.37 -0.19 -28.33
N LEU A 36 15.30 -0.71 -28.95
CA LEU A 36 15.17 -2.08 -29.41
C LEU A 36 14.78 -2.15 -30.89
N SER A 37 15.13 -3.26 -31.55
CA SER A 37 14.52 -3.58 -32.84
C SER A 37 13.05 -3.96 -32.64
N ARG A 38 12.21 -3.73 -33.66
CA ARG A 38 10.78 -4.08 -33.61
C ARG A 38 10.53 -5.54 -33.21
N PHE A 39 11.32 -6.45 -33.78
CA PHE A 39 11.25 -7.87 -33.45
C PHE A 39 11.58 -8.16 -31.98
N HIS A 40 12.63 -7.53 -31.44
CA HIS A 40 13.00 -7.70 -30.03
C HIS A 40 11.97 -7.09 -29.09
N PHE A 41 11.42 -5.92 -29.43
CA PHE A 41 10.36 -5.27 -28.66
C PHE A 41 9.09 -6.12 -28.61
N ASP A 42 8.57 -6.56 -29.77
CA ASP A 42 7.34 -7.37 -29.83
C ASP A 42 7.52 -8.71 -29.09
N ARG A 43 8.72 -9.32 -29.16
CA ARG A 43 9.04 -10.56 -28.42
C ARG A 43 9.08 -10.35 -26.90
N LEU A 44 9.73 -9.29 -26.43
CA LEU A 44 9.86 -9.02 -25.00
C LEU A 44 8.52 -8.63 -24.38
N VAL A 45 7.77 -7.74 -25.04
CA VAL A 45 6.43 -7.34 -24.60
C VAL A 45 5.47 -8.52 -24.67
N GLY A 46 5.48 -9.29 -25.76
CA GLY A 46 4.62 -10.47 -25.91
C GLY A 46 4.90 -11.54 -24.85
N ALA A 47 6.16 -11.75 -24.47
CA ALA A 47 6.52 -12.68 -23.40
C ALA A 47 6.07 -12.17 -22.03
N ALA A 48 6.15 -10.86 -21.76
CA ALA A 48 5.81 -10.29 -20.48
C ALA A 48 4.30 -10.08 -20.28
N LEU A 49 3.62 -9.53 -21.29
CA LEU A 49 2.20 -9.17 -21.23
C LEU A 49 1.28 -10.25 -21.81
N ARG A 50 1.82 -11.33 -22.38
CA ARG A 50 1.03 -12.40 -23.02
C ARG A 50 0.07 -11.91 -24.12
N GLU A 51 0.32 -10.71 -24.65
CA GLU A 51 -0.38 -10.13 -25.80
C GLU A 51 0.56 -9.22 -26.60
N THR A 52 0.23 -8.97 -27.87
CA THR A 52 1.06 -8.08 -28.71
C THR A 52 0.94 -6.61 -28.27
N PRO A 53 1.98 -5.77 -28.46
CA PRO A 53 1.90 -4.33 -28.16
C PRO A 53 0.67 -3.63 -28.75
N ALA A 54 0.30 -3.96 -30.00
CA ALA A 54 -0.85 -3.38 -30.68
C ALA A 54 -2.18 -3.85 -30.08
N ALA A 55 -2.27 -5.12 -29.66
CA ALA A 55 -3.44 -5.67 -28.97
C ALA A 55 -3.62 -5.02 -27.58
N PHE A 56 -2.53 -4.92 -26.81
CA PHE A 56 -2.49 -4.25 -25.51
C PHE A 56 -3.01 -2.82 -25.60
N ARG A 57 -2.40 -2.01 -26.48
CA ARG A 57 -2.80 -0.61 -26.69
C ARG A 57 -4.26 -0.48 -27.11
N ARG A 58 -4.71 -1.30 -28.06
CA ARG A 58 -6.10 -1.27 -28.55
C ARG A 58 -7.10 -1.64 -27.45
N ARG A 59 -6.74 -2.60 -26.60
CA ARG A 59 -7.57 -3.00 -25.45
C ARG A 59 -7.69 -1.86 -24.43
N LEU A 60 -6.57 -1.26 -24.02
CA LEU A 60 -6.59 -0.14 -23.07
C LEU A 60 -7.37 1.07 -23.60
N LEU A 61 -7.22 1.42 -24.88
CA LEU A 61 -8.00 2.49 -25.51
C LEU A 61 -9.50 2.18 -25.54
N LEU A 62 -9.87 0.92 -25.70
CA LEU A 62 -11.27 0.51 -25.67
C LEU A 62 -11.84 0.54 -24.26
N GLU A 63 -11.07 0.15 -23.24
CA GLU A 63 -11.43 0.30 -21.82
C GLU A 63 -11.58 1.79 -21.44
N ARG A 64 -10.69 2.67 -21.92
CA ARG A 64 -10.83 4.13 -21.76
C ARG A 64 -12.11 4.65 -22.40
N ALA A 65 -12.40 4.25 -23.65
CA ALA A 65 -13.64 4.65 -24.31
C ALA A 65 -14.88 4.14 -23.56
N ALA A 66 -14.84 2.91 -23.01
CA ALA A 66 -15.91 2.36 -22.19
C ALA A 66 -16.12 3.16 -20.88
N PHE A 67 -15.05 3.59 -20.22
CA PHE A 67 -15.12 4.47 -19.06
C PHE A 67 -15.70 5.85 -19.41
N GLU A 68 -15.22 6.47 -20.50
CA GLU A 68 -15.72 7.79 -20.93
C GLU A 68 -17.16 7.73 -21.42
N LEU A 69 -17.61 6.60 -21.98
CA LEU A 69 -19.00 6.38 -22.38
C LEU A 69 -19.98 6.48 -21.19
N THR A 70 -19.57 6.04 -19.99
CA THR A 70 -20.43 5.98 -18.80
C THR A 70 -20.26 7.17 -17.87
N THR A 71 -19.18 7.93 -18.01
CA THR A 71 -18.86 9.08 -17.13
C THR A 71 -19.00 10.44 -17.81
N THR A 72 -19.20 10.48 -19.13
CA THR A 72 -19.31 11.72 -19.90
C THR A 72 -20.41 11.65 -20.96
N ASP A 73 -20.84 12.82 -21.44
CA ASP A 73 -21.80 12.95 -22.54
C ASP A 73 -21.16 12.96 -23.94
N ARG A 74 -19.84 12.70 -24.03
CA ARG A 74 -19.08 12.74 -25.30
C ARG A 74 -19.73 11.86 -26.36
N ALA A 75 -19.66 12.26 -27.63
CA ALA A 75 -20.28 11.49 -28.70
C ALA A 75 -19.55 10.15 -28.92
N VAL A 76 -20.30 9.06 -29.18
CA VAL A 76 -19.70 7.74 -29.45
C VAL A 76 -18.72 7.79 -30.62
N SER A 77 -18.99 8.64 -31.62
CA SER A 77 -18.09 8.87 -32.75
C SER A 77 -16.75 9.48 -32.33
N GLU A 78 -16.74 10.43 -31.41
CA GLU A 78 -15.51 11.04 -30.91
C GLU A 78 -14.66 10.01 -30.15
N LEU A 79 -15.29 9.26 -29.25
CA LEU A 79 -14.63 8.21 -28.48
C LEU A 79 -14.07 7.10 -29.39
N ALA A 80 -14.76 6.79 -30.50
CA ALA A 80 -14.27 5.85 -31.49
C ALA A 80 -12.96 6.32 -32.16
N PHE A 81 -12.89 7.61 -32.53
CA PHE A 81 -11.70 8.17 -33.15
C PHE A 81 -10.52 8.27 -32.16
N ASP A 82 -10.78 8.69 -30.92
CA ASP A 82 -9.77 8.75 -29.85
C ASP A 82 -9.20 7.36 -29.54
N ALA A 83 -10.05 6.32 -29.57
CA ALA A 83 -9.63 4.93 -29.43
C ALA A 83 -8.86 4.37 -30.65
N GLY A 84 -8.64 5.19 -31.69
CA GLY A 84 -7.86 4.84 -32.87
C GLY A 84 -8.62 4.04 -33.92
N TYR A 85 -9.95 4.08 -33.93
CA TYR A 85 -10.76 3.43 -34.96
C TYR A 85 -11.04 4.40 -36.11
N GLY A 86 -10.84 3.93 -37.35
CA GLY A 86 -11.09 4.72 -38.56
C GLY A 86 -12.58 4.91 -38.90
N SER A 87 -13.49 4.23 -38.21
CA SER A 87 -14.94 4.40 -38.36
C SER A 87 -15.70 3.99 -37.11
N LEU A 88 -16.87 4.60 -36.92
CA LEU A 88 -17.81 4.25 -35.85
C LEU A 88 -18.27 2.78 -35.94
N GLU A 89 -18.49 2.27 -37.14
CA GLU A 89 -18.89 0.87 -37.34
C GLU A 89 -17.80 -0.11 -36.88
N ALA A 90 -16.53 0.17 -37.17
CA ALA A 90 -15.42 -0.65 -36.71
C ALA A 90 -15.31 -0.65 -35.18
N PHE A 91 -15.50 0.52 -34.55
CA PHE A 91 -15.54 0.66 -33.10
C PHE A 91 -16.70 -0.12 -32.49
N THR A 92 -17.94 0.10 -32.95
CA THR A 92 -19.14 -0.58 -32.41
C THR A 92 -19.02 -2.09 -32.48
N ARG A 93 -18.48 -2.65 -33.59
CA ARG A 93 -18.23 -4.09 -33.70
C ARG A 93 -17.16 -4.58 -32.73
N ALA A 94 -16.07 -3.84 -32.57
CA ALA A 94 -15.01 -4.21 -31.64
C ALA A 94 -15.49 -4.12 -30.18
N PHE A 95 -16.21 -3.05 -29.85
CA PHE A 95 -16.82 -2.82 -28.54
C PHE A 95 -17.82 -3.92 -28.17
N GLY A 96 -18.75 -4.23 -29.07
CA GLY A 96 -19.75 -5.29 -28.84
C GLY A 96 -19.15 -6.68 -28.66
N ARG A 97 -18.04 -7.00 -29.33
CA ARG A 97 -17.33 -8.27 -29.11
C ARG A 97 -16.72 -8.40 -27.72
N ILE A 98 -16.32 -7.29 -27.10
CA ILE A 98 -15.62 -7.29 -25.81
C ILE A 98 -16.60 -7.12 -24.65
N PHE A 99 -17.55 -6.19 -24.79
CA PHE A 99 -18.48 -5.82 -23.71
C PHE A 99 -19.88 -6.44 -23.87
N GLY A 100 -20.14 -7.18 -24.95
CA GLY A 100 -21.41 -7.87 -25.17
C GLY A 100 -22.61 -6.95 -25.43
N ALA A 101 -22.39 -5.65 -25.64
CA ALA A 101 -23.42 -4.64 -25.92
C ALA A 101 -22.87 -3.55 -26.84
N SER A 102 -23.74 -2.84 -27.55
CA SER A 102 -23.32 -1.65 -28.30
C SER A 102 -22.89 -0.51 -27.36
N PRO A 103 -22.08 0.46 -27.82
CA PRO A 103 -21.66 1.61 -27.01
C PRO A 103 -22.82 2.39 -26.38
N SER A 104 -23.91 2.60 -27.13
CA SER A 104 -25.09 3.32 -26.65
C SER A 104 -25.85 2.53 -25.58
N GLU A 105 -26.00 1.22 -25.76
CA GLU A 105 -26.60 0.35 -24.74
C GLU A 105 -25.73 0.28 -23.49
N PHE A 106 -24.41 0.22 -23.66
CA PHE A 106 -23.46 0.21 -22.55
C PHE A 106 -23.56 1.50 -21.71
N ARG A 107 -23.65 2.66 -22.37
CA ARG A 107 -23.93 3.95 -21.72
C ARG A 107 -25.27 3.91 -20.97
N ALA A 108 -26.34 3.49 -21.63
CA ALA A 108 -27.67 3.47 -21.03
C ALA A 108 -27.77 2.57 -19.79
N ARG A 109 -26.97 1.49 -19.73
CA ARG A 109 -26.89 0.59 -18.57
C ARG A 109 -26.17 1.19 -17.37
N GLY A 110 -25.36 2.24 -17.55
CA GLY A 110 -24.54 2.81 -16.47
C GLY A 110 -23.55 1.78 -15.90
N ALA A 111 -22.98 0.92 -16.75
CA ALA A 111 -22.07 -0.13 -16.32
C ALA A 111 -20.88 0.45 -15.56
N THR A 112 -20.58 -0.10 -14.38
CA THR A 112 -19.44 0.31 -13.56
C THR A 112 -18.16 -0.44 -13.91
N ASP A 113 -18.27 -1.61 -14.55
CA ASP A 113 -17.14 -2.37 -15.05
C ASP A 113 -16.91 -2.10 -16.54
N PHE A 114 -15.82 -1.39 -16.82
CA PHE A 114 -15.35 -1.02 -18.16
C PHE A 114 -14.08 -1.79 -18.56
N ARG A 115 -13.71 -2.83 -17.80
CA ARG A 115 -12.49 -3.61 -18.03
C ARG A 115 -12.75 -4.73 -19.04
N ALA A 116 -11.87 -4.84 -20.03
CA ALA A 116 -11.92 -5.93 -20.99
C ALA A 116 -11.17 -7.15 -20.43
N PRO A 117 -11.49 -8.38 -20.86
CA PRO A 117 -10.68 -9.54 -20.51
C PRO A 117 -9.20 -9.32 -20.89
N ALA A 118 -8.28 -9.47 -19.92
CA ALA A 118 -6.86 -9.20 -20.08
C ALA A 118 -6.01 -10.40 -19.63
N PRO A 119 -5.18 -10.99 -20.50
CA PRO A 119 -4.37 -12.17 -20.16
C PRO A 119 -3.22 -11.87 -19.18
N ASN A 120 -2.94 -10.58 -18.95
CA ASN A 120 -1.92 -10.07 -18.03
C ASN A 120 -2.51 -9.37 -16.80
N GLY A 121 -3.84 -9.25 -16.70
CA GLY A 121 -4.51 -8.49 -15.64
C GLY A 121 -4.17 -7.01 -15.57
N VAL A 122 -3.53 -6.46 -16.61
CA VAL A 122 -3.22 -5.03 -16.72
C VAL A 122 -4.37 -4.32 -17.42
N HIS A 123 -4.96 -3.33 -16.77
CA HIS A 123 -6.12 -2.59 -17.28
C HIS A 123 -5.89 -1.09 -17.26
N PHE A 124 -6.71 -0.35 -18.00
CA PHE A 124 -6.80 1.09 -17.89
C PHE A 124 -7.32 1.47 -16.50
N HIS A 125 -6.63 2.42 -15.87
CA HIS A 125 -7.05 3.03 -14.61
C HIS A 125 -7.28 4.52 -14.83
N PRO A 126 -8.53 5.00 -14.83
CA PRO A 126 -8.82 6.41 -15.00
C PRO A 126 -8.12 7.28 -13.93
N PRO A 127 -7.72 8.53 -14.27
CA PRO A 127 -7.96 9.22 -15.54
C PRO A 127 -6.92 8.93 -16.63
N GLY A 128 -5.82 8.24 -16.33
CA GLY A 128 -4.72 8.02 -17.29
C GLY A 128 -3.62 7.06 -16.84
N GLY A 129 -3.89 6.26 -15.80
CA GLY A 129 -2.96 5.27 -15.27
C GLY A 129 -3.23 3.86 -15.77
N LEU A 130 -2.48 2.92 -15.22
CA LEU A 130 -2.73 1.49 -15.36
C LEU A 130 -3.03 0.86 -14.00
N LEU A 131 -3.99 -0.06 -13.99
CA LEU A 131 -4.12 -1.06 -12.96
C LEU A 131 -3.20 -2.22 -13.35
N VAL A 132 -2.25 -2.57 -12.50
CA VAL A 132 -1.30 -3.68 -12.71
C VAL A 132 -1.54 -4.71 -11.61
N PRO A 133 -1.47 -6.03 -11.89
CA PRO A 133 -1.59 -7.04 -10.85
C PRO A 133 -0.51 -6.88 -9.78
N GLY A 134 -0.89 -7.05 -8.51
CA GLY A 134 0.00 -6.92 -7.36
C GLY A 134 0.91 -8.13 -7.11
N ASP A 135 0.81 -9.18 -7.93
CA ASP A 135 1.53 -10.44 -7.75
C ASP A 135 2.96 -10.33 -8.31
N ASP A 136 3.87 -9.65 -7.60
CA ASP A 136 5.29 -9.98 -7.75
C ASP A 136 5.49 -11.37 -7.12
N PRO A 137 5.75 -12.44 -7.88
CA PRO A 137 5.91 -13.79 -7.33
C PRO A 137 7.10 -13.90 -6.37
N ARG A 138 7.95 -12.87 -6.26
CA ARG A 138 9.04 -12.78 -5.28
C ARG A 138 8.61 -12.14 -3.96
N ARG A 139 7.47 -11.45 -3.91
CA ARG A 139 6.90 -10.87 -2.69
C ARG A 139 5.80 -11.79 -2.19
N ARG A 140 5.78 -12.04 -0.89
CA ARG A 140 4.67 -12.76 -0.25
C ARG A 140 3.41 -11.91 -0.44
N PRO A 141 2.26 -12.48 -0.86
CA PRO A 141 1.00 -11.75 -0.86
C PRO A 141 0.75 -11.23 0.55
N MET A 142 0.77 -9.90 0.70
CA MET A 142 0.50 -9.22 1.96
C MET A 142 -0.91 -8.67 1.89
N ASP A 143 -1.70 -8.91 2.92
CA ASP A 143 -2.97 -8.22 3.13
C ASP A 143 -2.70 -6.76 3.58
N LEU A 144 -3.73 -5.91 3.53
CA LEU A 144 -3.62 -4.56 4.12
C LEU A 144 -3.31 -4.63 5.62
N SER A 145 -3.91 -5.56 6.36
CA SER A 145 -3.65 -5.70 7.80
C SER A 145 -2.19 -6.09 8.08
N ASP A 146 -1.62 -6.95 7.25
CA ASP A 146 -0.19 -7.35 7.36
C ASP A 146 0.71 -6.14 7.16
N ARG A 147 0.47 -5.35 6.10
CA ARG A 147 1.24 -4.14 5.81
C ARG A 147 1.25 -3.17 6.97
N MET A 148 0.07 -2.88 7.53
CA MET A 148 -0.07 -1.90 8.60
C MET A 148 0.69 -2.34 9.85
N VAL A 149 0.58 -3.62 10.23
CA VAL A 149 1.24 -4.16 11.43
C VAL A 149 2.75 -4.29 11.25
N GLU A 150 3.20 -4.77 10.08
CA GLU A 150 4.64 -4.90 9.81
C GLU A 150 5.32 -3.53 9.74
N HIS A 151 4.68 -2.53 9.11
CA HIS A 151 5.21 -1.16 9.05
C HIS A 151 5.28 -0.50 10.44
N ASP A 152 4.25 -0.68 11.27
CA ASP A 152 4.20 -0.16 12.63
C ASP A 152 5.24 -0.82 13.56
N ASN A 153 5.43 -2.14 13.46
CA ASN A 153 6.52 -2.85 14.16
C ASN A 153 7.89 -2.35 13.68
N TRP A 154 8.07 -2.19 12.37
CA TRP A 154 9.31 -1.67 11.78
C TRP A 154 9.60 -0.25 12.28
N LEU A 155 8.63 0.66 12.25
CA LEU A 155 8.79 2.03 12.75
C LEU A 155 9.18 2.06 14.23
N THR A 156 8.50 1.26 15.05
CA THR A 156 8.83 1.16 16.48
C THR A 156 10.26 0.67 16.68
N ARG A 157 10.69 -0.36 15.94
CA ARG A 157 12.06 -0.87 16.00
C ARG A 157 13.08 0.19 15.58
N ARG A 158 12.82 0.90 14.49
CA ARG A 158 13.71 1.97 13.98
C ARG A 158 13.86 3.09 15.00
N MET A 159 12.81 3.49 15.70
CA MET A 159 12.90 4.51 16.74
C MET A 159 13.72 4.05 17.94
N ILE A 160 13.52 2.80 18.39
CA ILE A 160 14.34 2.23 19.47
C ILE A 160 15.81 2.16 19.04
N ASP A 161 16.07 1.73 17.80
CA ASP A 161 17.43 1.65 17.26
C ASP A 161 18.10 3.02 17.15
N SER A 162 17.35 4.03 16.72
CA SER A 162 17.86 5.41 16.59
C SER A 162 18.11 6.05 17.95
N ALA A 163 17.26 5.76 18.95
CA ALA A 163 17.45 6.25 20.31
C ALA A 163 18.71 5.68 20.97
N ALA A 164 19.21 4.53 20.51
CA ALA A 164 20.46 3.94 20.99
C ALA A 164 21.71 4.81 20.68
N GLU A 165 21.58 5.81 19.80
CA GLU A 165 22.64 6.77 19.50
C GLU A 165 22.78 7.86 20.57
N LEU A 166 21.78 8.01 21.43
CA LEU A 166 21.78 9.01 22.51
C LEU A 166 22.50 8.47 23.76
N PRO A 167 23.12 9.35 24.56
CA PRO A 167 23.57 9.01 25.91
C PRO A 167 22.42 8.48 26.79
N GLU A 168 22.72 7.53 27.67
CA GLU A 168 21.73 6.84 28.52
C GLU A 168 20.91 7.83 29.36
N ASP A 169 21.54 8.87 29.91
CA ASP A 169 20.89 9.91 30.71
C ASP A 169 19.96 10.81 29.89
N ALA A 170 20.28 11.04 28.61
CA ALA A 170 19.43 11.78 27.71
C ALA A 170 18.11 11.06 27.38
N LEU A 171 18.06 9.72 27.50
CA LEU A 171 16.84 8.95 27.31
C LEU A 171 15.81 9.17 28.42
N ASP A 172 16.26 9.56 29.62
CA ASP A 172 15.44 9.72 30.83
C ASP A 172 15.06 11.18 31.12
N GLU A 173 15.60 12.12 30.36
CA GLU A 173 15.23 13.53 30.47
C GLU A 173 13.75 13.75 30.14
N ARG A 174 13.07 14.58 30.96
CA ARG A 174 11.65 14.90 30.76
C ARG A 174 11.48 15.86 29.60
N VAL A 175 10.61 15.53 28.66
CA VAL A 175 10.33 16.33 27.47
C VAL A 175 8.91 16.88 27.54
N PRO A 176 8.73 18.18 27.85
CA PRO A 176 7.44 18.83 27.70
C PRO A 176 7.00 18.77 26.23
N LEU A 177 5.79 18.28 25.98
CA LEU A 177 5.23 18.20 24.64
C LEU A 177 4.43 19.47 24.34
N ASP A 178 4.80 20.18 23.27
CA ASP A 178 4.10 21.36 22.79
C ASP A 178 3.75 21.21 21.29
N PRO A 179 2.44 21.15 20.93
CA PRO A 179 1.30 21.17 21.83
C PRO A 179 1.19 19.89 22.69
N PRO A 180 0.52 19.97 23.86
CA PRO A 180 0.28 18.79 24.67
C PRO A 180 -0.54 17.75 23.89
N THR A 181 -0.24 16.47 24.11
CA THR A 181 -0.87 15.35 23.41
C THR A 181 -1.32 14.27 24.37
N HIS A 182 -2.48 13.68 24.09
CA HIS A 182 -3.01 12.54 24.84
C HIS A 182 -2.37 11.19 24.43
N ALA A 183 -1.39 11.21 23.52
CA ALA A 183 -0.70 10.00 23.07
C ALA A 183 0.05 9.29 24.21
N PHE A 184 0.45 10.04 25.24
CA PHE A 184 1.14 9.54 26.43
C PHE A 184 0.35 9.90 27.69
N ARG A 185 0.54 9.11 28.76
CA ARG A 185 -0.16 9.31 30.05
C ARG A 185 0.44 10.44 30.87
N GLU A 186 1.70 10.79 30.59
CA GLU A 186 2.49 11.76 31.34
C GLU A 186 2.53 13.09 30.61
N ASP A 187 2.44 14.21 31.35
CA ASP A 187 2.49 15.56 30.77
C ASP A 187 3.87 15.89 30.15
N ALA A 188 4.93 15.30 30.68
CA ALA A 188 6.30 15.43 30.17
C ALA A 188 7.00 14.06 30.21
N PRO A 189 6.75 13.18 29.22
CA PRO A 189 7.37 11.87 29.17
C PRO A 189 8.85 11.98 28.79
N SER A 190 9.64 10.94 29.08
CA SER A 190 11.01 10.84 28.57
C SER A 190 11.04 10.03 27.26
N ILE A 191 12.12 10.10 26.49
CA ILE A 191 12.27 9.27 25.27
C ILE A 191 12.10 7.79 25.64
N ARG A 192 12.72 7.34 26.74
CA ARG A 192 12.57 5.98 27.24
C ARG A 192 11.12 5.63 27.55
N SER A 193 10.38 6.51 28.25
CA SER A 193 9.00 6.21 28.61
C SER A 193 8.08 6.22 27.38
N MET A 194 8.34 7.08 26.39
CA MET A 194 7.61 7.08 25.12
C MET A 194 7.84 5.79 24.31
N LEU A 195 9.09 5.35 24.17
CA LEU A 195 9.44 4.11 23.48
C LEU A 195 8.88 2.89 24.20
N ASN A 196 9.02 2.84 25.53
CA ASN A 196 8.45 1.76 26.34
C ASN A 196 6.93 1.71 26.17
N ARG A 197 6.25 2.86 26.04
CA ARG A 197 4.80 2.91 25.83
C ARG A 197 4.36 2.27 24.51
N LEU A 198 5.12 2.44 23.43
CA LEU A 198 4.88 1.76 22.15
C LEU A 198 4.94 0.23 22.31
N VAL A 199 6.01 -0.27 22.95
CA VAL A 199 6.20 -1.71 23.17
C VAL A 199 5.14 -2.28 24.12
N PHE A 200 4.92 -1.62 25.26
CA PHE A 200 3.92 -1.98 26.27
C PHE A 200 2.53 -2.13 25.67
N THR A 201 2.15 -1.22 24.77
CA THR A 201 0.79 -1.19 24.21
C THR A 201 0.55 -2.46 23.39
N LYS A 202 1.54 -2.94 22.65
CA LYS A 202 1.45 -4.22 21.92
C LYS A 202 1.40 -5.41 22.86
N GLU A 203 2.24 -5.45 23.88
CA GLU A 203 2.26 -6.55 24.86
C GLU A 203 0.90 -6.68 25.57
N MET A 204 0.39 -5.56 26.09
CA MET A 204 -0.87 -5.51 26.84
C MET A 204 -2.05 -5.92 25.98
N TRP A 205 -2.21 -5.34 24.78
CA TRP A 205 -3.32 -5.69 23.89
C TRP A 205 -3.22 -7.12 23.36
N THR A 206 -2.02 -7.63 23.10
CA THR A 206 -1.85 -9.03 22.68
C THR A 206 -2.28 -9.98 23.80
N ALA A 207 -1.90 -9.70 25.05
CA ALA A 207 -2.34 -10.48 26.19
C ALA A 207 -3.85 -10.40 26.41
N ALA A 208 -4.44 -9.20 26.32
CA ALA A 208 -5.88 -8.98 26.47
C ALA A 208 -6.68 -9.76 25.41
N ILE A 209 -6.30 -9.65 24.13
CA ILE A 209 -6.99 -10.34 23.03
C ILE A 209 -6.85 -11.87 23.16
N THR A 210 -5.69 -12.36 23.62
CA THR A 210 -5.46 -13.80 23.82
C THR A 210 -5.99 -14.34 25.15
N GLY A 211 -6.58 -13.49 26.00
CA GLY A 211 -7.09 -13.86 27.32
C GLY A 211 -6.00 -14.32 28.30
N ARG A 212 -4.78 -13.81 28.15
CA ARG A 212 -3.64 -14.14 29.02
C ARG A 212 -3.45 -13.07 30.10
N ALA A 213 -2.92 -13.49 31.24
CA ALA A 213 -2.44 -12.56 32.25
C ALA A 213 -1.29 -11.71 31.68
N PHE A 214 -1.25 -10.44 32.06
CA PHE A 214 -0.24 -9.48 31.64
C PHE A 214 0.43 -8.85 32.85
N GLU A 215 1.76 -8.89 32.87
CA GLU A 215 2.58 -8.20 33.86
C GLU A 215 3.49 -7.21 33.13
N GLU A 216 3.49 -5.95 33.54
CA GLU A 216 4.34 -4.93 32.94
C GLU A 216 5.82 -5.22 33.23
N SER A 217 6.62 -5.31 32.17
CA SER A 217 8.06 -5.48 32.32
C SER A 217 8.71 -4.23 32.91
N LYS A 218 9.64 -4.44 33.85
CA LYS A 218 10.47 -3.38 34.43
C LYS A 218 11.70 -3.06 33.57
N ASP A 219 12.02 -3.90 32.60
CA ASP A 219 13.18 -3.69 31.72
C ASP A 219 12.81 -2.72 30.59
N THR A 220 13.20 -1.47 30.79
CA THR A 220 13.03 -0.36 29.86
C THR A 220 14.35 0.06 29.21
N SER A 221 15.37 -0.80 29.28
CA SER A 221 16.61 -0.61 28.50
C SER A 221 16.33 -0.70 27.01
N ILE A 222 17.19 -0.12 26.18
CA ILE A 222 17.06 -0.22 24.70
C ILE A 222 17.01 -1.69 24.27
N ASP A 223 17.91 -2.52 24.79
CA ASP A 223 17.97 -3.95 24.44
C ASP A 223 16.77 -4.74 24.99
N GLY A 224 16.29 -4.40 26.18
CA GLY A 224 15.06 -4.94 26.75
C GLY A 224 13.85 -4.62 25.87
N MET A 225 13.71 -3.35 25.46
CA MET A 225 12.62 -2.91 24.57
C MET A 225 12.70 -3.55 23.19
N ARG A 226 13.90 -3.76 22.63
CA ARG A 226 14.10 -4.51 21.38
C ARG A 226 13.58 -5.95 21.50
N ALA A 227 14.04 -6.69 22.51
CA ALA A 227 13.67 -8.08 22.70
C ALA A 227 12.16 -8.24 22.95
N ARG A 228 11.57 -7.33 23.74
CA ARG A 228 10.13 -7.27 23.98
C ARG A 228 9.34 -6.95 22.73
N LEU A 229 9.78 -5.99 21.92
CA LEU A 229 9.15 -5.66 20.64
C LEU A 229 9.23 -6.84 19.67
N ASP A 230 10.37 -7.51 19.57
CA ASP A 230 10.54 -8.66 18.66
C ASP A 230 9.52 -9.76 19.05
N SER A 231 9.38 -10.06 20.35
CA SER A 231 8.40 -11.05 20.82
C SER A 231 6.95 -10.60 20.65
N ALA A 232 6.60 -9.40 21.12
CA ALA A 232 5.23 -8.89 21.13
C ALA A 232 4.74 -8.52 19.73
N GLY A 233 5.61 -7.95 18.91
CA GLY A 233 5.35 -7.61 17.51
C GLY A 233 5.06 -8.86 16.66
N ASP A 234 5.85 -9.92 16.83
CA ASP A 234 5.63 -11.20 16.14
C ASP A 234 4.34 -11.91 16.59
N GLU A 235 4.03 -11.84 17.89
CA GLU A 235 2.78 -12.37 18.42
C GLU A 235 1.57 -11.59 17.93
N PHE A 236 1.62 -10.25 17.99
CA PHE A 236 0.57 -9.38 17.50
C PHE A 236 0.32 -9.58 16.00
N ALA A 237 1.39 -9.68 15.18
CA ALA A 237 1.26 -9.97 13.75
C ALA A 237 0.64 -11.34 13.47
N ARG A 238 0.96 -12.37 14.27
CA ARG A 238 0.31 -13.69 14.17
C ARG A 238 -1.16 -13.64 14.53
N LEU A 239 -1.49 -12.91 15.59
CA LEU A 239 -2.85 -12.72 16.06
C LEU A 239 -3.72 -12.00 15.02
N VAL A 240 -3.22 -10.91 14.43
CA VAL A 240 -3.93 -10.16 13.39
C VAL A 240 -4.19 -11.05 12.16
N ARG A 241 -3.21 -11.87 11.76
CA ARG A 241 -3.38 -12.84 10.68
C ARG A 241 -4.44 -13.90 11.00
N ASP A 242 -4.44 -14.43 12.21
CA ASP A 242 -5.46 -15.40 12.64
C ASP A 242 -6.88 -14.78 12.66
N VAL A 243 -7.03 -13.56 13.19
CA VAL A 243 -8.32 -12.84 13.18
C VAL A 243 -8.81 -12.62 11.75
N ARG A 244 -7.92 -12.20 10.84
CA ARG A 244 -8.21 -12.05 9.41
C ARG A 244 -8.65 -13.37 8.78
N ASP A 245 -7.83 -14.41 8.93
CA ASP A 245 -8.03 -15.69 8.25
C ASP A 245 -9.33 -16.39 8.70
N ARG A 246 -9.79 -16.10 9.94
CA ARG A 246 -11.08 -16.56 10.47
C ARG A 246 -12.25 -15.60 10.19
N GLY A 247 -12.01 -14.43 9.58
CA GLY A 247 -13.04 -13.41 9.35
C GLY A 247 -13.63 -12.85 10.65
N ALA A 248 -12.84 -12.79 11.73
CA ALA A 248 -13.32 -12.56 13.09
C ALA A 248 -13.23 -11.10 13.56
N TRP A 249 -13.09 -10.13 12.66
CA TRP A 249 -12.90 -8.71 13.01
C TRP A 249 -13.95 -8.16 13.98
N ASP A 250 -15.21 -8.55 13.82
CA ASP A 250 -16.32 -8.10 14.67
C ASP A 250 -16.59 -9.03 15.87
N THR A 251 -15.76 -10.07 16.06
CA THR A 251 -15.83 -10.91 17.26
C THR A 251 -15.36 -10.11 18.46
N ALA A 252 -16.14 -10.12 19.53
CA ALA A 252 -15.87 -9.37 20.74
C ALA A 252 -15.28 -10.24 21.85
N PHE A 253 -14.46 -9.61 22.69
CA PHE A 253 -13.98 -10.12 23.96
C PHE A 253 -14.24 -9.10 25.06
N VAL A 254 -14.35 -9.59 26.30
CA VAL A 254 -14.48 -8.74 27.48
C VAL A 254 -13.11 -8.67 28.14
N ASP A 255 -12.54 -7.47 28.20
CA ASP A 255 -11.32 -7.23 28.97
C ASP A 255 -11.70 -7.00 30.44
N ALA A 256 -11.53 -8.04 31.24
CA ALA A 256 -11.78 -8.00 32.67
C ALA A 256 -10.67 -7.25 33.46
N THR A 257 -9.60 -6.82 32.79
CA THR A 257 -8.53 -6.02 33.42
C THR A 257 -8.83 -4.51 33.42
N CYS A 258 -9.78 -4.07 32.60
CA CYS A 258 -10.36 -2.73 32.67
C CYS A 258 -11.24 -2.59 33.93
N GLU A 259 -11.29 -1.40 34.50
CA GLU A 259 -12.20 -1.05 35.60
C GLU A 259 -13.04 0.17 35.20
N PRO A 260 -14.34 0.01 34.89
CA PRO A 260 -15.09 -1.26 34.85
C PRO A 260 -14.66 -2.17 33.68
N PRO A 261 -14.99 -3.48 33.69
CA PRO A 261 -14.75 -4.35 32.55
C PRO A 261 -15.38 -3.80 31.26
N GLU A 262 -14.60 -3.79 30.18
CA GLU A 262 -15.01 -3.24 28.89
C GLU A 262 -15.06 -4.31 27.80
N THR A 263 -15.93 -4.11 26.81
CA THR A 263 -16.07 -5.03 25.66
C THR A 263 -15.44 -4.40 24.43
N PHE A 264 -14.57 -5.15 23.75
CA PHE A 264 -13.89 -4.72 22.53
C PHE A 264 -14.08 -5.74 21.43
N THR A 265 -14.22 -5.31 20.17
CA THR A 265 -14.04 -6.21 19.03
C THR A 265 -12.55 -6.37 18.71
N PHE A 266 -12.15 -7.51 18.15
CA PHE A 266 -10.76 -7.69 17.71
C PHE A 266 -10.32 -6.61 16.72
N GLY A 267 -11.17 -6.27 15.76
CA GLY A 267 -10.92 -5.22 14.79
C GLY A 267 -10.75 -3.84 15.44
N ALA A 268 -11.61 -3.49 16.40
CA ALA A 268 -11.51 -2.21 17.10
C ALA A 268 -10.24 -2.12 17.96
N ALA A 269 -9.88 -3.20 18.66
CA ALA A 269 -8.64 -3.25 19.45
C ALA A 269 -7.39 -3.11 18.56
N ILE A 270 -7.33 -3.84 17.44
CA ILE A 270 -6.22 -3.76 16.49
C ILE A 270 -6.12 -2.36 15.86
N ALA A 271 -7.25 -1.79 15.43
CA ALA A 271 -7.29 -0.45 14.87
C ALA A 271 -6.88 0.62 15.91
N HIS A 272 -7.30 0.45 17.17
CA HIS A 272 -6.90 1.33 18.27
C HIS A 272 -5.39 1.35 18.46
N VAL A 273 -4.74 0.18 18.50
CA VAL A 273 -3.28 0.06 18.63
C VAL A 273 -2.59 0.83 17.50
N LEU A 274 -2.91 0.51 16.25
CA LEU A 274 -2.26 1.11 15.07
C LEU A 274 -2.49 2.63 14.97
N ALA A 275 -3.70 3.10 15.28
CA ALA A 275 -4.02 4.53 15.23
C ALA A 275 -3.23 5.33 16.28
N TRP A 276 -3.18 4.83 17.52
CA TRP A 276 -2.43 5.52 18.57
C TRP A 276 -0.92 5.41 18.38
N ASP A 277 -0.42 4.30 17.86
CA ASP A 277 1.01 4.15 17.59
C ASP A 277 1.46 5.07 16.46
N ALA A 278 0.65 5.30 15.43
CA ALA A 278 0.93 6.33 14.42
C ALA A 278 1.11 7.72 15.03
N HIS A 279 0.27 8.11 16.01
CA HIS A 279 0.44 9.38 16.74
C HIS A 279 1.71 9.40 17.59
N ARG A 280 2.00 8.31 18.31
CA ARG A 280 3.19 8.20 19.16
C ARG A 280 4.47 8.21 18.33
N HIS A 281 4.48 7.55 17.17
CA HIS A 281 5.58 7.53 16.22
C HIS A 281 5.94 8.95 15.76
N GLN A 282 4.95 9.75 15.37
CA GLN A 282 5.18 11.13 14.97
C GLN A 282 5.79 11.95 16.12
N THR A 283 5.24 11.81 17.33
CA THR A 283 5.76 12.53 18.51
C THR A 283 7.19 12.12 18.84
N VAL A 284 7.48 10.81 18.93
CA VAL A 284 8.81 10.28 19.26
C VAL A 284 9.85 10.71 18.22
N ALA A 285 9.53 10.61 16.93
CA ALA A 285 10.45 11.06 15.89
C ALA A 285 10.71 12.57 15.95
N GLY A 286 9.68 13.38 16.27
CA GLY A 286 9.86 14.81 16.49
C GLY A 286 10.83 15.10 17.64
N VAL A 287 10.67 14.39 18.76
CA VAL A 287 11.56 14.51 19.93
C VAL A 287 12.99 14.06 19.61
N LEU A 288 13.16 12.91 18.93
CA LEU A 288 14.48 12.41 18.53
C LEU A 288 15.19 13.38 17.58
N ARG A 289 14.49 13.93 16.58
CA ARG A 289 15.03 14.95 15.67
C ARG A 289 15.43 16.24 16.39
N ALA A 290 14.67 16.65 17.39
CA ALA A 290 15.03 17.80 18.22
C ALA A 290 16.32 17.56 19.04
N ARG A 291 16.72 16.30 19.23
CA ARG A 291 18.00 15.88 19.83
C ARG A 291 19.09 15.58 18.81
N GLY A 292 18.86 15.90 17.53
CA GLY A 292 19.84 15.71 16.46
C GLY A 292 19.95 14.28 15.92
N VAL A 293 19.03 13.38 16.30
CA VAL A 293 18.97 12.01 15.79
C VAL A 293 18.15 11.99 14.50
N ASP A 294 18.73 11.48 13.42
CA ASP A 294 18.01 11.34 12.15
C ASP A 294 17.12 10.09 12.18
N VAL A 295 15.81 10.31 12.30
CA VAL A 295 14.80 9.25 12.23
C VAL A 295 13.95 9.44 10.99
N ALA A 296 14.08 8.54 10.04
CA ALA A 296 13.18 8.46 8.90
C ALA A 296 11.79 7.96 9.35
N LEU A 297 10.73 8.61 8.86
CA LEU A 297 9.34 8.17 9.02
C LEU A 297 8.69 7.97 7.65
N PRO A 298 9.16 7.01 6.84
CA PRO A 298 8.53 6.75 5.57
C PRO A 298 7.08 6.32 5.81
N ASP A 299 6.16 6.88 5.01
CA ASP A 299 4.82 6.32 4.91
C ASP A 299 4.91 4.88 4.33
N PRO A 300 3.83 4.09 4.37
CA PRO A 300 3.84 2.73 3.85
C PRO A 300 4.26 2.64 2.37
N ILE A 301 4.04 3.68 1.55
CA ILE A 301 4.44 3.70 0.13
C ILE A 301 5.96 3.80 0.01
N ALA A 302 6.58 4.74 0.72
CA ALA A 302 8.03 4.92 0.76
C ALA A 302 8.72 3.68 1.37
N TRP A 303 8.16 3.12 2.45
CA TRP A 303 8.68 1.92 3.09
C TRP A 303 8.70 0.71 2.14
N GLU A 304 7.62 0.47 1.38
CA GLU A 304 7.58 -0.63 0.40
C GLU A 304 8.57 -0.46 -0.77
N ARG A 305 9.03 0.77 -1.02
CA ARG A 305 10.08 1.08 -2.00
C ARG A 305 11.49 0.92 -1.44
N GLY A 306 11.62 0.68 -0.13
CA GLY A 306 12.91 0.63 0.56
C GLY A 306 13.51 2.01 0.80
N GLU A 307 12.67 3.05 0.82
CA GLU A 307 13.06 4.41 1.15
C GLU A 307 12.93 4.57 2.69
N GLY A 308 14.02 4.47 3.45
CA GLY A 308 14.00 4.64 4.92
C GLY A 308 15.19 4.04 5.67
#